data_AF-A0A8J4WB81-F1
#
_entry.id   AF-A0A8J4WB81-F1
#
_cell.length_a   1.000
_cell.length_b   1.000
_cell.length_c   1.000
_cell.angle_alpha   90.00
_cell.angle_beta   90.00
_cell.angle_gamma   90.00
#
_symmetry.space_group_name_H-M   'P 1'
#
loop_
_entity.id
_entity.type
_entity.pdbx_description
1 polymer ?
#
loop_
_entity_poly.entity_id
_entity_poly.type
_entity_poly.pdbx_seq_one_letter_code
_entity_poly.pdbx_strand_id
1 'polypeptide(L)'
;MATRSRRAVLSLTTRFCLPHEGMTTLDYLNFVQHSLQLLAVDETTLKGPSNTAHSKPEVLLELPLAPQVRVHEDRDLALLTLDAKAVKDWEHVAHKLGLEALELRDEDCKEGEELFYSGHRQFKDEEEEGFQVPTAVEGHFVGRSKSGQEFAWSQELLEEGMCGGAVVGATGECVGIVEGIVPPRANSLDDEDIEPPNHDREAHAAWQMREALAGHVAFVPSTDVRAFIEQPGSLVLTGMDLPPGM
;
A
#
# COMPACT_ATOMS: atom_id res chain seq x y z
N MET A 1 24.78 14.90 -22.21
CA MET A 1 24.56 13.90 -21.15
C MET A 1 23.22 14.22 -20.54
N ALA A 2 22.18 13.44 -20.84
CA ALA A 2 20.89 13.60 -20.17
C ALA A 2 21.09 13.18 -18.72
N THR A 3 20.90 14.12 -17.79
CA THR A 3 20.83 13.82 -16.36
C THR A 3 19.69 12.83 -16.17
N ARG A 4 20.00 11.60 -15.78
CA ARG A 4 19.00 10.63 -15.33
C ARG A 4 18.26 11.27 -14.16
N SER A 5 16.99 11.60 -14.39
CA SER A 5 16.09 12.08 -13.35
C SER A 5 15.89 10.93 -12.37
N ARG A 6 16.19 11.17 -11.09
CA ARG A 6 16.02 10.21 -10.00
C ARG A 6 14.81 10.66 -9.19
N ARG A 7 13.86 9.75 -8.97
CA ARG A 7 12.71 10.00 -8.09
C ARG A 7 12.99 9.43 -6.71
N ALA A 8 12.52 10.10 -5.65
CA ALA A 8 12.59 9.58 -4.28
C ALA A 8 11.20 9.09 -3.84
N VAL A 9 11.11 7.90 -3.25
CA VAL A 9 9.83 7.30 -2.82
C VAL A 9 9.97 6.70 -1.44
N LEU A 10 8.93 6.79 -0.62
CA LEU A 10 8.85 6.10 0.66
C LEU A 10 8.34 4.67 0.52
N SER A 11 9.06 3.74 1.13
CA SER A 11 8.73 2.32 1.21
C SER A 11 8.83 1.82 2.65
N LEU A 12 7.87 1.01 3.08
CA LEU A 12 7.97 0.29 4.33
C LEU A 12 8.69 -1.03 4.07
N THR A 13 9.77 -1.27 4.79
CA THR A 13 10.51 -2.53 4.70
C THR A 13 10.49 -3.24 6.05
N THR A 14 10.30 -4.56 6.00
CA THR A 14 10.41 -5.44 7.16
C THR A 14 11.66 -6.28 6.97
N ARG A 15 12.62 -6.18 7.91
CA ARG A 15 13.78 -7.07 7.94
C ARG A 15 13.64 -8.08 9.07
N PHE A 16 13.91 -9.34 8.74
CA PHE A 16 14.06 -10.40 9.73
C PHE A 16 15.53 -10.48 10.12
N CYS A 17 15.87 -10.04 11.33
CA CYS A 17 17.21 -10.25 11.87
C CYS A 17 17.31 -11.70 12.36
N LEU A 18 17.68 -12.65 11.50
CA LEU A 18 17.92 -14.01 11.97
C LEU A 18 19.13 -14.01 12.91
N PRO A 19 18.98 -14.42 14.18
CA PRO A 19 20.10 -14.57 15.08
C PRO A 19 20.92 -15.78 14.64
N HIS A 20 22.24 -15.59 14.52
CA HIS A 20 23.16 -16.68 14.26
C HIS A 20 23.14 -17.68 15.43
N GLU A 21 22.59 -18.86 15.18
CA GLU A 21 22.59 -20.08 16.00
C GLU A 21 21.98 -19.99 17.42
N GLY A 22 20.86 -20.72 17.64
CA GLY A 22 20.56 -21.29 18.96
C GLY A 22 19.35 -20.74 19.74
N MET A 23 18.22 -20.38 19.10
CA MET A 23 17.01 -20.00 19.85
C MET A 23 15.77 -20.82 19.53
N THR A 24 14.94 -21.00 20.56
CA THR A 24 13.68 -21.71 20.55
C THR A 24 12.58 -20.89 19.87
N THR A 25 11.58 -21.59 19.33
CA THR A 25 10.64 -21.18 18.29
C THR A 25 9.78 -19.92 18.53
N LEU A 26 9.92 -19.24 19.67
CA LEU A 26 9.10 -18.08 20.07
C LEU A 26 9.87 -16.74 20.11
N ASP A 27 11.20 -16.74 19.97
CA ASP A 27 11.97 -15.49 20.01
C ASP A 27 11.96 -14.73 18.67
N TYR A 28 11.47 -15.34 17.57
CA TYR A 28 11.48 -14.75 16.22
C TYR A 28 10.80 -13.38 16.10
N LEU A 29 9.73 -13.14 16.85
CA LEU A 29 8.99 -11.87 16.79
C LEU A 29 9.78 -10.70 17.40
N ASN A 30 10.73 -10.96 18.30
CA ASN A 30 11.61 -9.93 18.88
C ASN A 30 12.72 -9.47 17.91
N PHE A 31 12.87 -10.13 16.75
CA PHE A 31 13.89 -9.82 15.74
C PHE A 31 13.32 -9.29 14.43
N VAL A 32 12.02 -9.00 14.39
CA VAL A 32 11.42 -8.31 13.26
C VAL A 32 11.58 -6.81 13.49
N GLN A 33 12.47 -6.19 12.71
CA GLN A 33 12.63 -4.73 12.73
C GLN A 33 11.97 -4.16 11.48
N HIS A 34 10.94 -3.33 11.71
CA HIS A 34 10.33 -2.54 10.66
C HIS A 34 11.07 -1.21 10.53
N SER A 35 11.35 -0.80 9.30
CA SER A 35 11.91 0.52 9.00
C SER A 35 11.19 1.16 7.83
N LEU A 36 11.05 2.47 7.90
CA LEU A 36 10.61 3.28 6.78
C LEU A 36 11.85 3.68 5.98
N GLN A 37 11.88 3.37 4.71
CA GLN A 37 12.98 3.67 3.81
C GLN A 37 12.58 4.76 2.81
N LEU A 38 13.48 5.71 2.60
CA LEU A 38 13.43 6.60 1.44
C LEU A 38 14.33 6.02 0.37
N LEU A 39 13.76 5.71 -0.79
CA LEU A 39 14.42 5.05 -1.91
C LEU A 39 14.63 6.03 -3.06
N ALA A 40 15.81 6.05 -3.67
CA ALA A 40 16.02 6.65 -4.98
C ALA A 40 15.83 5.60 -6.08
N VAL A 41 14.98 5.94 -7.05
CA VAL A 41 14.65 5.10 -8.20
C VAL A 41 15.12 5.79 -9.48
N ASP A 42 15.76 5.03 -10.37
CA ASP A 42 16.07 5.49 -11.74
C ASP A 42 14.78 5.44 -12.58
N GLU A 43 14.47 6.50 -13.34
CA GLU A 43 13.25 6.57 -14.16
C GLU A 43 13.14 5.42 -15.17
N THR A 44 14.25 4.82 -15.59
CA THR A 44 14.24 3.64 -16.47
C THR A 44 13.64 2.40 -15.81
N THR A 45 13.63 2.35 -14.48
CA THR A 45 13.13 1.23 -13.68
C THR A 45 11.61 1.27 -13.54
N LEU A 46 10.96 2.42 -13.74
CA LEU A 46 9.52 2.63 -13.55
C LEU A 46 8.68 2.37 -14.82
N LYS A 47 9.28 2.39 -16.01
CA LYS A 47 8.55 2.35 -17.31
C LYS A 47 8.73 1.06 -18.09
N GLY A 48 9.35 0.05 -17.50
CA GLY A 48 9.65 -1.21 -18.15
C GLY A 48 8.52 -2.24 -17.96
N PRO A 49 8.13 -3.02 -18.99
CA PRO A 49 7.37 -4.26 -18.75
C PRO A 49 8.17 -5.17 -17.81
N SER A 50 7.50 -6.06 -17.06
CA SER A 50 8.12 -6.92 -16.02
C SER A 50 9.35 -7.73 -16.45
N ASN A 51 9.62 -7.80 -17.77
CA ASN A 51 10.73 -8.52 -18.40
C ASN A 51 11.93 -7.63 -18.77
N THR A 52 11.96 -6.35 -18.39
CA THR A 52 13.17 -5.51 -18.52
C THR A 52 13.98 -5.49 -17.24
N ALA A 53 15.30 -5.40 -17.35
CA ALA A 53 16.18 -5.36 -16.18
C ALA A 53 15.89 -4.12 -15.31
N HIS A 54 15.20 -4.34 -14.19
CA HIS A 54 14.96 -3.33 -13.17
C HIS A 54 16.21 -3.18 -12.31
N SER A 55 16.66 -1.94 -12.05
CA SER A 55 17.75 -1.71 -11.11
C SER A 55 17.20 -1.62 -9.69
N LYS A 56 17.82 -2.34 -8.75
CA LYS A 56 17.52 -2.22 -7.31
C LYS A 56 17.55 -0.75 -6.87
N PRO A 57 16.49 -0.23 -6.21
CA PRO A 57 16.49 1.12 -5.68
C PRO A 57 17.61 1.36 -4.66
N GLU A 58 18.14 2.57 -4.65
CA GLU A 58 19.16 2.99 -3.68
C GLU A 58 18.48 3.49 -2.40
N VAL A 59 18.80 2.90 -1.25
CA VAL A 59 18.28 3.36 0.04
C VAL A 59 18.99 4.65 0.44
N LEU A 60 18.29 5.78 0.37
CA LEU A 60 18.80 7.11 0.75
C LEU A 60 18.75 7.34 2.26
N LEU A 61 17.71 6.80 2.91
CA LEU A 61 17.47 6.95 4.33
C LEU A 61 16.72 5.70 4.82
N GLU A 62 17.08 5.24 6.01
CA GLU A 62 16.37 4.18 6.71
C GLU A 62 16.04 4.66 8.12
N LEU A 63 14.75 4.70 8.44
CA LEU A 63 14.22 5.25 9.67
C LEU A 63 13.60 4.12 10.50
N PRO A 64 14.11 3.84 11.71
CA PRO A 64 13.52 2.82 12.56
C PRO A 64 12.11 3.22 12.99
N LEU A 65 11.20 2.25 12.97
CA LEU A 65 9.88 2.40 13.57
C LEU A 65 9.94 2.08 15.07
N ALA A 66 9.06 2.72 15.82
CA ALA A 66 8.79 2.37 17.20
C ALA A 66 8.20 0.94 17.25
N PRO A 67 8.49 0.14 18.29
CA PRO A 67 7.99 -1.23 18.37
C PRO A 67 6.47 -1.33 18.53
N GLN A 68 5.80 -0.24 18.93
CA GLN A 68 4.37 -0.23 19.15
C GLN A 68 3.62 -0.15 17.81
N VAL A 69 2.73 -1.11 17.58
CA VAL A 69 1.79 -1.12 16.47
C VAL A 69 0.39 -0.96 17.04
N ARG A 70 -0.38 -0.03 16.49
CA ARG A 70 -1.81 0.08 16.79
C ARG A 70 -2.58 -0.54 15.62
N VAL A 71 -3.48 -1.46 15.90
CA VAL A 71 -4.30 -2.12 14.88
C VAL A 71 -5.74 -1.64 15.06
N HIS A 72 -6.43 -1.37 13.95
CA HIS A 72 -7.83 -1.02 13.97
C HIS A 72 -8.67 -2.27 14.32
N GLU A 73 -9.72 -2.12 15.13
CA GLU A 73 -10.49 -3.27 15.63
C GLU A 73 -11.27 -3.98 14.52
N ASP A 74 -11.85 -3.21 13.60
CA ASP A 74 -12.78 -3.72 12.57
C ASP A 74 -12.31 -3.59 11.12
N ARG A 75 -11.16 -2.96 10.87
CA ARG A 75 -10.64 -2.67 9.52
C ARG A 75 -9.23 -3.23 9.43
N ASP A 76 -8.81 -3.62 8.23
CA ASP A 76 -7.44 -4.09 7.98
C ASP A 76 -6.47 -2.90 7.90
N LEU A 77 -6.29 -2.22 9.03
CA LEU A 77 -5.41 -1.07 9.19
C LEU A 77 -4.48 -1.27 10.39
N ALA A 78 -3.21 -0.92 10.18
CA ALA A 78 -2.22 -0.80 11.23
C ALA A 78 -1.52 0.57 11.13
N LEU A 79 -1.38 1.24 12.28
CA LEU A 79 -0.63 2.48 12.42
C LEU A 79 0.75 2.17 13.01
N LEU A 80 1.77 2.53 12.23
CA LEU A 80 3.18 2.43 12.60
C LEU A 80 3.70 3.84 12.91
N THR A 81 4.46 3.98 14.00
CA THR A 81 5.01 5.27 14.43
C THR A 81 6.53 5.26 14.25
N LEU A 82 7.11 6.36 13.79
CA LEU A 82 8.56 6.53 13.76
C LEU A 82 9.13 6.59 15.18
N ASP A 83 10.33 6.05 15.39
CA ASP A 83 11.05 6.28 16.64
C ASP A 83 11.28 7.78 16.86
N ALA A 84 11.26 8.25 18.13
CA ALA A 84 11.36 9.67 18.45
C ALA A 84 12.65 10.33 17.91
N LYS A 85 13.75 9.57 17.77
CA LYS A 85 14.97 10.04 17.12
C LYS A 85 14.80 10.11 15.60
N ALA A 86 14.14 9.12 15.01
CA ALA A 86 13.87 9.02 13.59
C ALA A 86 12.94 10.14 13.08
N VAL A 87 12.03 10.65 13.91
CA VAL A 87 11.16 11.79 13.57
C VAL A 87 11.98 13.02 13.16
N LYS A 88 13.05 13.35 13.90
CA LYS A 88 13.88 14.53 13.60
C LYS A 88 14.67 14.35 12.30
N ASP A 89 15.16 13.13 12.07
CA ASP A 89 15.89 12.79 10.86
C ASP A 89 14.95 12.87 9.64
N TRP A 90 13.70 12.42 9.80
CA TRP A 90 12.64 12.55 8.81
C TRP A 90 12.31 14.01 8.49
N GLU A 91 12.01 14.84 9.50
CA GLU A 91 11.68 16.26 9.32
C GLU A 91 12.78 17.00 8.56
N HIS A 92 14.05 16.73 8.89
CA HIS A 92 15.19 17.32 8.21
C HIS A 92 15.27 16.91 6.73
N VAL A 93 15.10 15.63 6.44
CA VAL A 93 15.17 15.10 5.07
C VAL A 93 13.97 15.55 4.24
N ALA A 94 12.77 15.50 4.81
CA ALA A 94 11.55 15.99 4.18
C ALA A 94 11.68 17.46 3.80
N HIS A 95 12.14 18.32 4.72
CA HIS A 95 12.39 19.73 4.42
C HIS A 95 13.48 19.91 3.34
N LYS A 96 14.58 19.16 3.41
CA LYS A 96 15.68 19.27 2.44
C LYS A 96 15.27 18.87 1.03
N LEU A 97 14.41 17.87 0.91
CA LEU A 97 13.96 17.30 -0.36
C LEU A 97 12.60 17.86 -0.82
N GLY A 98 11.97 18.73 -0.04
CA GLY A 98 10.63 19.24 -0.34
C GLY A 98 9.55 18.16 -0.33
N LEU A 99 9.68 17.16 0.54
CA LEU A 99 8.69 16.10 0.69
C LEU A 99 7.58 16.57 1.62
N GLU A 100 6.35 16.35 1.20
CA GLU A 100 5.15 16.63 1.99
C GLU A 100 4.34 15.35 2.15
N ALA A 101 3.70 15.18 3.30
CA ALA A 101 2.77 14.09 3.52
C ALA A 101 1.49 14.34 2.72
N LEU A 102 0.88 13.29 2.17
CA LEU A 102 -0.40 13.43 1.49
C LEU A 102 -1.47 13.88 2.48
N GLU A 103 -2.24 14.90 2.09
CA GLU A 103 -3.41 15.33 2.84
C GLU A 103 -4.52 14.29 2.67
N LEU A 104 -5.15 13.89 3.77
CA LEU A 104 -6.35 13.04 3.73
C LEU A 104 -7.54 13.86 3.26
N ARG A 105 -8.28 13.37 2.28
CA ARG A 105 -9.51 14.02 1.81
C ARG A 105 -10.62 13.98 2.86
N ASP A 106 -11.44 15.02 2.91
CA ASP A 106 -12.62 15.07 3.80
C ASP A 106 -13.86 14.46 3.16
N GLU A 107 -13.97 14.56 1.83
CA GLU A 107 -15.13 14.12 1.06
C GLU A 107 -15.01 12.68 0.52
N ASP A 108 -16.17 12.03 0.45
CA ASP A 108 -16.35 10.72 -0.18
C ASP A 108 -16.05 10.77 -1.70
N CYS A 109 -15.51 9.67 -2.23
CA CYS A 109 -15.32 9.48 -3.66
C CYS A 109 -16.65 9.48 -4.43
N LYS A 110 -16.64 10.01 -5.65
CA LYS A 110 -17.79 9.95 -6.57
C LYS A 110 -17.61 8.84 -7.58
N GLU A 111 -18.71 8.17 -7.96
CA GLU A 111 -18.68 7.12 -8.98
C GLU A 111 -18.05 7.63 -10.28
N GLY A 112 -17.08 6.87 -10.81
CA GLY A 112 -16.31 7.22 -12.00
C GLY A 112 -15.17 8.22 -11.78
N GLU A 113 -14.93 8.66 -10.54
CA GLU A 113 -13.80 9.53 -10.21
C GLU A 113 -12.46 8.83 -10.44
N GLU A 114 -11.53 9.51 -11.10
CA GLU A 114 -10.18 8.99 -11.40
C GLU A 114 -9.36 8.83 -10.12
N LEU A 115 -8.76 7.65 -9.97
CA LEU A 115 -7.94 7.28 -8.82
C LEU A 115 -6.60 6.69 -9.29
N PHE A 116 -5.58 6.89 -8.44
CA PHE A 116 -4.27 6.27 -8.60
C PHE A 116 -3.96 5.42 -7.36
N TYR A 117 -3.56 4.17 -7.55
CA TYR A 117 -3.19 3.26 -6.47
C TYR A 117 -1.66 3.20 -6.41
N SER A 118 -1.07 3.83 -5.39
CA SER A 118 0.37 3.75 -5.15
C SER A 118 0.69 2.47 -4.38
N GLY A 119 1.92 1.96 -4.54
CA GLY A 119 2.36 0.78 -3.82
C GLY A 119 3.71 0.30 -4.34
N HIS A 120 3.99 -0.99 -4.19
CA HIS A 120 5.24 -1.58 -4.64
C HIS A 120 5.00 -2.87 -5.42
N ARG A 121 5.76 -3.03 -6.51
CA ARG A 121 5.92 -4.31 -7.20
C ARG A 121 7.12 -5.04 -6.64
N GLN A 122 6.94 -6.33 -6.35
CA GLN A 122 8.00 -7.18 -5.83
C GLN A 122 8.74 -7.88 -6.98
N PHE A 123 10.06 -7.73 -7.02
CA PHE A 123 10.93 -8.45 -7.94
C PHE A 123 11.69 -9.51 -7.17
N LYS A 124 11.43 -10.77 -7.51
CA LYS A 124 12.17 -11.91 -6.98
C LYS A 124 13.44 -12.07 -7.78
N ASP A 125 14.57 -12.09 -7.10
CA ASP A 125 15.84 -12.54 -7.66
C ASP A 125 16.09 -13.96 -7.11
N GLU A 126 16.51 -14.89 -7.96
CA GLU A 126 16.80 -16.27 -7.55
C GLU A 126 18.15 -16.38 -6.80
N GLU A 127 19.05 -15.41 -6.98
CA GLU A 127 20.40 -15.41 -6.41
C GLU A 127 20.61 -14.36 -5.29
N GLU A 128 19.78 -13.31 -5.23
CA GLU A 128 19.83 -12.25 -4.21
C GLU A 128 18.52 -12.10 -3.42
N GLU A 129 18.57 -11.37 -2.29
CA GLU A 129 17.34 -10.86 -1.66
C GLU A 129 16.61 -9.96 -2.67
N GLY A 130 15.42 -10.40 -3.08
CA GLY A 130 14.53 -9.66 -3.97
C GLY A 130 14.30 -8.22 -3.51
N PHE A 131 13.89 -7.35 -4.43
CA PHE A 131 13.70 -5.93 -4.14
C PHE A 131 12.32 -5.45 -4.54
N GLN A 132 11.92 -4.34 -3.94
CA GLN A 132 10.64 -3.71 -4.19
C GLN A 132 10.87 -2.44 -5.02
N VAL A 133 10.03 -2.23 -6.04
CA VAL A 133 10.05 -1.00 -6.84
C VAL A 133 8.71 -0.30 -6.65
N PRO A 134 8.70 0.99 -6.34
CA PRO A 134 7.46 1.77 -6.30
C PRO A 134 6.72 1.71 -7.63
N THR A 135 5.40 1.64 -7.57
CA THR A 135 4.54 1.64 -8.74
C THR A 135 3.24 2.36 -8.44
N ALA A 136 2.59 2.83 -9.50
CA ALA A 136 1.26 3.40 -9.44
C ALA A 136 0.42 2.76 -10.55
N VAL A 137 -0.84 2.45 -10.24
CA VAL A 137 -1.81 1.91 -11.20
C VAL A 137 -2.98 2.86 -11.29
N GLU A 138 -3.41 3.19 -12.51
CA GLU A 138 -4.55 4.06 -12.76
C GLU A 138 -5.87 3.29 -12.62
N GLY A 139 -6.93 3.99 -12.27
CA GLY A 139 -8.26 3.41 -12.15
C GLY A 139 -9.35 4.44 -11.88
N HIS A 140 -10.51 3.96 -11.43
CA HIS A 140 -11.60 4.83 -11.05
C HIS A 140 -12.48 4.20 -9.96
N PHE A 141 -13.08 5.06 -9.14
CA PHE A 141 -14.00 4.65 -8.09
C PHE A 141 -15.27 4.02 -8.68
N VAL A 142 -15.69 2.88 -8.11
CA VAL A 142 -16.88 2.14 -8.56
C VAL A 142 -18.03 2.32 -7.58
N GLY A 143 -17.77 2.26 -6.27
CA GLY A 143 -18.83 2.45 -5.29
C GLY A 143 -18.48 1.95 -3.91
N ARG A 144 -19.47 2.06 -3.00
CA ARG A 144 -19.35 1.73 -1.59
C ARG A 144 -20.36 0.66 -1.19
N SER A 145 -19.93 -0.31 -0.40
CA SER A 145 -20.82 -1.30 0.22
C SER A 145 -21.67 -0.67 1.33
N LYS A 146 -22.71 -1.37 1.78
CA LYS A 146 -23.47 -0.95 2.97
C LYS A 146 -22.64 -0.96 4.26
N SER A 147 -21.56 -1.74 4.31
CA SER A 147 -20.64 -1.82 5.45
C SER A 147 -19.55 -0.74 5.43
N GLY A 148 -19.51 0.11 4.40
CA GLY A 148 -18.48 1.16 4.28
C GLY A 148 -17.18 0.71 3.60
N GLN A 149 -17.17 -0.47 2.96
CA GLN A 149 -16.05 -0.87 2.10
C GLN A 149 -16.12 -0.10 0.78
N GLU A 150 -15.02 0.48 0.35
CA GLU A 150 -14.92 1.14 -0.94
C GLU A 150 -14.29 0.24 -1.98
N PHE A 151 -14.83 0.29 -3.20
CA PHE A 151 -14.39 -0.49 -4.34
C PHE A 151 -14.05 0.42 -5.51
N ALA A 152 -12.98 0.06 -6.21
CA ALA A 152 -12.56 0.77 -7.41
C ALA A 152 -12.03 -0.21 -8.46
N TRP A 153 -12.20 0.17 -9.72
CA TRP A 153 -11.63 -0.57 -10.83
C TRP A 153 -10.20 -0.07 -11.08
N SER A 154 -9.31 -0.96 -11.47
CA SER A 154 -7.93 -0.63 -11.84
C SER A 154 -7.61 -1.13 -13.25
N GLN A 155 -6.76 -0.40 -13.96
CA GLN A 155 -6.34 -0.72 -15.33
C GLN A 155 -5.61 -2.07 -15.42
N GLU A 156 -4.93 -2.43 -14.34
CA GLU A 156 -4.25 -3.70 -14.14
C GLU A 156 -4.69 -4.30 -12.80
N LEU A 157 -4.67 -5.62 -12.68
CA LEU A 157 -4.90 -6.27 -11.40
C LEU A 157 -3.77 -5.89 -10.43
N LEU A 158 -4.09 -5.37 -9.25
CA LEU A 158 -3.05 -5.02 -8.28
C LEU A 158 -2.35 -6.28 -7.78
N GLU A 159 -1.02 -6.18 -7.69
CA GLU A 159 -0.14 -7.27 -7.29
C GLU A 159 0.14 -7.26 -5.77
N GLU A 160 0.70 -8.36 -5.27
CA GLU A 160 1.25 -8.41 -3.91
C GLU A 160 2.31 -7.31 -3.71
N GLY A 161 2.17 -6.55 -2.63
CA GLY A 161 3.00 -5.36 -2.35
C GLY A 161 2.29 -4.03 -2.61
N MET A 162 1.09 -4.04 -3.20
CA MET A 162 0.24 -2.85 -3.33
C MET A 162 -0.60 -2.57 -2.06
N CYS A 163 -0.89 -3.59 -1.24
CA CYS A 163 -1.61 -3.45 0.02
C CYS A 163 -0.89 -2.49 0.98
N GLY A 164 -1.64 -1.65 1.67
CA GLY A 164 -1.13 -0.54 2.50
C GLY A 164 -0.75 0.71 1.71
N GLY A 165 -0.75 0.64 0.37
CA GLY A 165 -0.51 1.77 -0.50
C GLY A 165 -1.59 2.85 -0.44
N ALA A 166 -1.26 4.08 -0.82
CA ALA A 166 -2.23 5.17 -0.84
C ALA A 166 -3.13 5.08 -2.09
N VAL A 167 -4.41 5.36 -1.90
CA VAL A 167 -5.34 5.66 -2.99
C VAL A 167 -5.38 7.17 -3.13
N VAL A 168 -4.98 7.69 -4.28
CA VAL A 168 -4.78 9.11 -4.53
C VAL A 168 -5.82 9.59 -5.54
N GLY A 169 -6.51 10.68 -5.20
CA GLY A 169 -7.46 11.33 -6.09
C GLY A 169 -6.77 12.14 -7.19
N ALA A 170 -7.52 12.57 -8.19
CA ALA A 170 -7.00 13.37 -9.32
C ALA A 170 -6.30 14.68 -8.90
N THR A 171 -6.62 15.23 -7.73
CA THR A 171 -6.02 16.46 -7.19
C THR A 171 -4.82 16.21 -6.25
N GLY A 172 -4.42 14.95 -6.06
CA GLY A 172 -3.21 14.57 -5.31
C GLY A 172 -3.44 14.26 -3.83
N GLU A 173 -4.67 14.38 -3.33
CA GLU A 173 -5.04 14.02 -1.98
C GLU A 173 -5.21 12.51 -1.80
N CYS A 174 -4.95 12.02 -0.58
CA CYS A 174 -5.17 10.64 -0.22
C CYS A 174 -6.65 10.42 0.12
N VAL A 175 -7.32 9.59 -0.67
CA VAL A 175 -8.75 9.28 -0.52
C VAL A 175 -8.98 7.98 0.25
N GLY A 176 -7.92 7.20 0.47
CA GLY A 176 -7.96 5.96 1.24
C GLY A 176 -6.69 5.13 1.16
N ILE A 177 -6.74 3.90 1.67
CA ILE A 177 -5.61 2.96 1.72
C ILE A 177 -6.00 1.65 1.07
N VAL A 178 -5.20 1.17 0.12
CA VAL A 178 -5.39 -0.11 -0.55
C VAL A 178 -5.38 -1.22 0.49
N GLU A 179 -6.49 -1.94 0.60
CA GLU A 179 -6.62 -3.13 1.44
C GLU A 179 -6.15 -4.35 0.64
N GLY A 180 -6.59 -4.44 -0.62
CA GLY A 180 -6.20 -5.49 -1.55
C GLY A 180 -7.09 -5.53 -2.78
N ILE A 181 -7.25 -6.72 -3.34
CA ILE A 181 -8.17 -6.99 -4.44
C ILE A 181 -9.26 -7.95 -3.99
N VAL A 182 -10.46 -7.82 -4.56
CA VAL A 182 -11.50 -8.84 -4.42
C VAL A 182 -11.03 -10.09 -5.17
N PRO A 183 -10.80 -11.23 -4.47
CA PRO A 183 -10.20 -12.39 -5.10
C PRO A 183 -11.13 -12.98 -6.17
N PRO A 184 -10.60 -13.35 -7.35
CA PRO A 184 -11.36 -14.09 -8.33
C PRO A 184 -11.63 -15.51 -7.83
N ARG A 185 -12.82 -16.05 -8.13
CA ARG A 185 -13.27 -17.37 -7.64
C ARG A 185 -12.37 -18.54 -7.97
N ALA A 186 -11.67 -18.50 -9.10
CA ALA A 186 -10.78 -19.59 -9.50
C ALA A 186 -9.65 -19.87 -8.48
N ASN A 187 -9.41 -18.95 -7.54
CA ASN A 187 -8.34 -19.03 -6.55
C ASN A 187 -8.82 -19.32 -5.12
N SER A 188 -10.14 -19.43 -4.86
CA SER A 188 -10.64 -19.77 -3.52
C SER A 188 -10.96 -21.26 -3.44
N LEU A 189 -10.42 -21.93 -2.40
CA LEU A 189 -10.69 -23.34 -2.09
C LEU A 189 -11.87 -23.48 -1.12
N ASP A 190 -12.61 -22.41 -0.89
CA ASP A 190 -13.64 -22.32 0.15
C ASP A 190 -15.04 -22.61 -0.43
N ASP A 191 -15.90 -23.26 0.39
CA ASP A 191 -17.29 -23.60 0.04
C ASP A 191 -18.18 -22.37 -0.30
N GLU A 192 -17.69 -21.14 -0.08
CA GLU A 192 -18.38 -19.88 -0.38
C GLU A 192 -18.49 -19.55 -1.87
N ASP A 193 -17.74 -20.23 -2.74
CA ASP A 193 -17.78 -19.99 -4.19
C ASP A 193 -18.85 -20.82 -4.93
N ILE A 194 -19.54 -21.71 -4.22
CA ILE A 194 -20.66 -22.47 -4.78
C ILE A 194 -21.86 -21.53 -4.95
N GLU A 195 -22.44 -21.48 -6.16
CA GLU A 195 -23.66 -20.71 -6.42
C GLU A 195 -24.77 -21.11 -5.44
N PRO A 196 -25.23 -20.19 -4.57
CA PRO A 196 -26.29 -20.51 -3.64
C PRO A 196 -27.59 -20.75 -4.43
N PRO A 197 -28.44 -21.65 -3.97
CA PRO A 197 -29.64 -22.01 -4.70
C PRO A 197 -30.59 -20.80 -4.82
N ASN A 198 -31.14 -20.58 -6.02
CA ASN A 198 -31.96 -19.41 -6.42
C ASN A 198 -33.13 -18.99 -5.49
N HIS A 199 -33.52 -19.84 -4.54
CA HIS A 199 -34.56 -19.49 -3.57
C HIS A 199 -34.04 -18.62 -2.42
N ASP A 200 -32.73 -18.63 -2.16
CA ASP A 200 -32.07 -17.69 -1.26
C ASP A 200 -31.60 -16.45 -2.05
N ARG A 201 -32.51 -15.49 -2.19
CA ARG A 201 -32.27 -14.27 -2.97
C ARG A 201 -31.16 -13.40 -2.40
N GLU A 202 -30.97 -13.40 -1.09
CA GLU A 202 -29.97 -12.56 -0.44
C GLU A 202 -28.57 -13.15 -0.64
N ALA A 203 -28.41 -14.46 -0.42
CA ALA A 203 -27.17 -15.16 -0.72
C ALA A 203 -26.82 -15.06 -2.22
N HIS A 204 -27.81 -15.21 -3.12
CA HIS A 204 -27.59 -15.09 -4.56
C HIS A 204 -27.17 -13.68 -4.99
N ALA A 205 -27.78 -12.64 -4.43
CA ALA A 205 -27.39 -11.26 -4.71
C ALA A 205 -25.98 -10.94 -4.22
N ALA A 206 -25.60 -11.39 -3.03
CA ALA A 206 -24.24 -11.25 -2.50
C ALA A 206 -23.23 -12.00 -3.37
N TRP A 207 -23.56 -13.22 -3.80
CA TRP A 207 -22.76 -14.03 -4.72
C TRP A 207 -22.56 -13.33 -6.07
N GLN A 208 -23.60 -12.73 -6.65
CA GLN A 208 -23.49 -11.98 -7.91
C GLN A 208 -22.65 -10.71 -7.75
N MET A 209 -22.78 -10.02 -6.61
CA MET A 209 -21.99 -8.82 -6.33
C MET A 209 -20.50 -9.14 -6.20
N ARG A 210 -20.14 -10.25 -5.54
CA ARG A 210 -18.75 -10.71 -5.43
C ARG A 210 -18.14 -11.03 -6.80
N GLU A 211 -18.90 -11.65 -7.71
CA GLU A 211 -18.45 -11.84 -9.11
C GLU A 211 -18.21 -10.53 -9.82
N ALA A 212 -19.17 -9.61 -9.73
CA ALA A 212 -19.09 -8.34 -10.42
C ALA A 212 -17.88 -7.51 -9.94
N LEU A 213 -17.51 -7.68 -8.67
CA LEU A 213 -16.38 -7.01 -8.05
C LEU A 213 -15.06 -7.78 -8.16
N ALA A 214 -15.03 -9.01 -8.68
CA ALA A 214 -13.79 -9.77 -8.79
C ALA A 214 -12.69 -8.97 -9.51
N GLY A 215 -11.50 -8.92 -8.92
CA GLY A 215 -10.36 -8.14 -9.41
C GLY A 215 -10.42 -6.62 -9.16
N HIS A 216 -11.51 -6.10 -8.58
CA HIS A 216 -11.57 -4.71 -8.15
C HIS A 216 -10.70 -4.49 -6.91
N VAL A 217 -10.18 -3.28 -6.79
CA VAL A 217 -9.47 -2.80 -5.61
C VAL A 217 -10.47 -2.59 -4.49
N ALA A 218 -10.20 -3.17 -3.33
CA ALA A 218 -10.86 -2.84 -2.09
C ALA A 218 -9.96 -1.87 -1.31
N PHE A 219 -10.52 -0.80 -0.77
CA PHE A 219 -9.75 0.15 0.01
C PHE A 219 -10.52 0.74 1.19
N VAL A 220 -9.78 1.14 2.22
CA VAL A 220 -10.32 1.78 3.41
C VAL A 220 -10.40 3.29 3.16
N PRO A 221 -11.57 3.93 3.29
CA PRO A 221 -11.73 5.35 2.97
C PRO A 221 -10.95 6.24 3.94
N SER A 222 -10.51 7.40 3.44
CA SER A 222 -9.77 8.42 4.19
C SER A 222 -10.48 8.90 5.46
N THR A 223 -11.81 8.87 5.51
CA THR A 223 -12.60 9.18 6.70
C THR A 223 -12.34 8.19 7.85
N ASP A 224 -12.26 6.90 7.54
CA ASP A 224 -12.01 5.84 8.52
C ASP A 224 -10.55 5.89 8.97
N VAL A 225 -9.65 6.15 8.03
CA VAL A 225 -8.22 6.38 8.29
C VAL A 225 -8.05 7.57 9.24
N ARG A 226 -8.71 8.70 8.98
CA ARG A 226 -8.67 9.89 9.85
C ARG A 226 -9.19 9.57 11.25
N ALA A 227 -10.36 8.94 11.35
CA ALA A 227 -10.94 8.56 12.63
C ALA A 227 -10.00 7.66 13.46
N PHE A 228 -9.24 6.79 12.78
CA PHE A 228 -8.23 5.95 13.42
C PHE A 228 -7.01 6.73 13.94
N ILE A 229 -6.54 7.73 13.19
CA ILE A 229 -5.34 8.54 13.52
C ILE A 229 -5.62 9.65 14.54
N GLU A 230 -6.84 10.17 14.60
CA GLU A 230 -7.21 11.25 15.55
C GLU A 230 -7.10 10.82 17.02
N GLN A 231 -6.88 9.53 17.29
CA GLN A 231 -6.21 9.06 18.50
C GLN A 231 -4.69 8.98 18.23
N PRO A 232 -3.84 9.67 18.99
CA PRO A 232 -2.74 10.52 18.51
C PRO A 232 -1.58 9.81 17.77
N GLY A 233 -1.01 10.51 16.77
CA GLY A 233 0.36 10.32 16.26
C GLY A 233 0.47 10.37 14.73
N SER A 234 1.31 11.27 14.20
CA SER A 234 1.59 11.55 12.78
C SER A 234 1.58 10.33 11.85
N LEU A 235 0.68 10.37 10.85
CA LEU A 235 0.59 9.39 9.77
C LEU A 235 1.77 9.54 8.80
N VAL A 236 2.43 8.43 8.49
CA VAL A 236 3.28 8.33 7.31
C VAL A 236 2.65 7.28 6.40
N LEU A 237 2.07 7.75 5.31
CA LEU A 237 1.47 6.89 4.30
C LEU A 237 2.59 6.20 3.52
N THR A 238 2.48 4.87 3.39
CA THR A 238 3.37 4.07 2.58
C THR A 238 2.98 4.22 1.12
N GLY A 239 3.94 4.61 0.26
CA GLY A 239 3.70 4.88 -1.16
C GLY A 239 3.40 6.35 -1.44
N MET A 240 4.46 7.15 -1.62
CA MET A 240 4.36 8.50 -2.17
C MET A 240 5.07 8.52 -3.52
N ASP A 241 4.37 8.91 -4.57
CA ASP A 241 5.02 9.31 -5.82
C ASP A 241 5.23 10.83 -5.77
N LEU A 242 6.43 11.30 -6.13
CA LEU A 242 6.72 12.74 -6.11
C LEU A 242 5.98 13.44 -7.25
N PRO A 243 5.56 14.70 -7.03
CA PRO A 243 4.91 15.47 -8.07
C PRO A 243 5.80 15.52 -9.34
N PRO A 244 5.22 15.39 -10.53
CA PRO A 244 5.96 15.54 -11.76
C PRO A 244 6.46 16.99 -11.89
N GLY A 245 7.78 17.22 -11.76
CA GLY A 245 8.38 18.52 -12.03
C GLY A 245 9.47 19.04 -11.10
N MET A 246 10.05 18.23 -10.20
CA MET A 246 11.39 18.48 -9.64
C MET A 246 12.46 17.75 -10.44
#